data_AF-A0A1C4D1V4-F1
#
_entry.id   AF-A0A1C4D1V4-F1
#
_cell.length_a   1.000
_cell.length_b   1.000
_cell.length_c   1.000
_cell.angle_alpha   90.00
_cell.angle_beta   90.00
_cell.angle_gamma   90.00
#
_symmetry.space_group_name_H-M   'P 1'
#
loop_
_entity.id
_entity.type
_entity.pdbx_description
1 polymer ?
#
loop_
_entity_poly.entity_id
_entity_poly.type
_entity_poly.pdbx_seq_one_letter_code
_entity_poly.pdbx_strand_id
1 'polypeptide(L)'
;MLLKLENSKVPMKMVYLLSEKLKKNPEKAALTQALTLDKTKPKMGLKGTNGLFGTKEWWNSIEQGRIPLLFISGIIKKAYVAGQDPSNFNNTVDLLLEDGT
;
A
#
# COMPACT_ATOMS: atom_id res chain seq x y z
N MET A 1 14.60 0.34 -0.87
CA MET A 1 13.38 0.17 -0.04
C MET A 1 13.08 1.51 0.60
N LEU A 2 11.83 2.00 0.51
CA LEU A 2 11.47 3.35 1.01
C LEU A 2 11.55 3.45 2.53
N LEU A 3 11.14 2.38 3.21
CA LEU A 3 11.31 2.25 4.65
C LEU A 3 12.69 1.63 4.93
N LYS A 4 13.52 2.36 5.68
CA LYS A 4 14.84 1.92 6.13
C LYS A 4 14.71 1.21 7.48
N LEU A 5 14.57 -0.12 7.46
CA LEU A 5 14.36 -0.92 8.68
C LEU A 5 15.54 -0.84 9.64
N GLU A 6 16.74 -0.59 9.11
CA GLU A 6 17.97 -0.36 9.87
C GLU A 6 17.89 0.84 10.82
N ASN A 7 16.97 1.78 10.57
CA ASN A 7 16.75 2.95 11.41
C ASN A 7 15.74 2.70 12.53
N SER A 8 15.16 1.49 12.63
CA SER A 8 14.20 1.16 13.68
C SER A 8 14.88 0.97 15.04
N LYS A 9 14.25 1.47 16.11
CA LYS A 9 14.71 1.29 17.51
C LYS A 9 14.76 -0.18 17.93
N VAL A 10 13.90 -1.01 17.33
CA VAL A 10 13.82 -2.46 17.57
C VAL A 10 14.04 -3.22 16.27
N PRO A 11 14.62 -4.42 16.31
CA PRO A 11 14.75 -5.26 15.12
C PRO A 11 13.39 -5.54 14.48
N MET A 12 13.21 -5.17 13.21
CA MET A 12 11.99 -5.38 12.46
C MET A 12 12.20 -6.43 11.36
N LYS A 13 11.21 -7.31 11.19
CA LYS A 13 11.18 -8.26 10.07
C LYS A 13 10.25 -7.74 8.98
N MET A 14 10.74 -7.68 7.74
CA MET A 14 9.88 -7.41 6.58
C MET A 14 8.97 -8.61 6.33
N VAL A 15 7.67 -8.46 6.61
CA VAL A 15 6.65 -9.50 6.37
C VAL A 15 5.85 -9.27 5.09
N TYR A 16 5.90 -8.06 4.53
CA TYR A 16 5.15 -7.68 3.35
C TYR A 16 5.88 -6.62 2.54
N LEU A 17 5.87 -6.76 1.21
CA LEU A 17 6.32 -5.74 0.29
C LEU A 17 5.41 -5.73 -0.93
N LEU A 18 4.78 -4.59 -1.21
CA LEU A 18 3.81 -4.46 -2.30
C LEU A 18 4.44 -4.77 -3.66
N SER A 19 5.70 -4.36 -3.91
CA SER A 19 6.38 -4.64 -5.18
C SER A 19 6.48 -6.14 -5.46
N GLU A 20 6.78 -6.96 -4.46
CA GLU A 20 6.84 -8.42 -4.61
C GLU A 20 5.46 -9.03 -4.81
N LYS A 21 4.43 -8.48 -4.16
CA LYS A 21 3.04 -8.92 -4.40
C LYS A 21 2.61 -8.65 -5.83
N LEU A 22 2.91 -7.47 -6.37
CA LEU A 22 2.53 -7.11 -7.74
C LEU A 22 3.27 -7.97 -8.78
N LYS A 23 4.55 -8.33 -8.54
CA LYS A 23 5.27 -9.28 -9.39
C LYS A 23 4.59 -10.65 -9.45
N LYS A 24 4.05 -11.12 -8.32
CA LYS A 24 3.34 -12.42 -8.22
C LYS A 24 1.92 -12.39 -8.77
N ASN A 25 1.30 -11.22 -8.88
CA ASN A 25 -0.05 -11.06 -9.39
C ASN A 25 -0.15 -9.83 -10.31
N PRO A 26 0.37 -9.93 -11.55
CA PRO A 26 0.36 -8.83 -12.51
C PRO A 26 -1.05 -8.50 -13.00
N GLU A 27 -1.96 -9.48 -13.03
CA GLU A 27 -3.34 -9.31 -13.49
C GLU A 27 -4.09 -8.30 -12.63
N LYS A 28 -3.94 -8.36 -11.30
CA LYS A 28 -4.56 -7.38 -10.40
C LYS A 28 -4.11 -5.94 -10.71
N ALA A 29 -2.84 -5.75 -11.04
CA ALA A 29 -2.34 -4.44 -11.46
C ALA A 29 -2.99 -4.02 -12.78
N ALA A 30 -3.01 -4.91 -13.79
CA ALA A 30 -3.61 -4.63 -15.09
C ALA A 30 -5.11 -4.26 -15.00
N LEU A 31 -5.90 -4.99 -14.21
CA LEU A 31 -7.32 -4.67 -13.99
C LEU A 31 -7.51 -3.29 -13.33
N THR A 32 -6.68 -2.96 -12.35
CA THR A 32 -6.69 -1.65 -11.67
C THR A 32 -6.36 -0.52 -12.65
N GLN A 33 -5.37 -0.75 -13.52
CA GLN A 33 -4.96 0.20 -14.56
C GLN A 33 -6.06 0.37 -15.61
N ALA A 34 -6.67 -0.72 -16.08
CA ALA A 34 -7.78 -0.68 -17.03
C ALA A 34 -8.97 0.12 -16.49
N LEU A 35 -9.36 -0.10 -15.23
CA LEU A 35 -10.43 0.69 -14.59
C LEU A 35 -10.05 2.17 -14.45
N THR A 36 -8.79 2.47 -14.12
CA THR A 36 -8.29 3.85 -14.03
C THR A 36 -8.34 4.58 -15.38
N LEU A 37 -8.15 3.87 -16.49
CA LEU A 37 -8.18 4.41 -17.85
C LEU A 37 -9.59 4.43 -18.46
N ASP A 38 -10.57 3.81 -17.81
CA ASP A 38 -11.95 3.71 -18.30
C ASP A 38 -12.66 5.07 -18.21
N LYS A 39 -12.61 5.82 -19.32
CA LYS A 39 -13.26 7.15 -19.43
C LYS A 39 -14.77 7.10 -19.29
N THR A 40 -15.41 5.94 -19.44
CA THR A 40 -16.85 5.78 -19.21
C THR A 40 -17.19 5.75 -17.71
N LYS A 41 -16.18 5.51 -16.86
CA LYS A 41 -16.29 5.46 -15.39
C LYS A 41 -15.30 6.44 -14.73
N PRO A 42 -15.40 7.75 -14.98
CA PRO A 42 -14.39 8.74 -14.58
C PRO A 42 -14.25 8.92 -13.05
N LYS A 43 -15.19 8.39 -12.26
CA LYS A 43 -15.18 8.42 -10.79
C LYS A 43 -14.71 7.09 -10.16
N MET A 44 -14.26 6.14 -10.98
CA MET A 44 -13.75 4.84 -10.52
C MET A 44 -12.25 4.71 -10.79
N GLY A 45 -11.62 3.71 -10.17
CA GLY A 45 -10.18 3.48 -10.29
C GLY A 45 -9.34 4.35 -9.37
N LEU A 46 -8.04 4.44 -9.65
CA LEU A 46 -7.08 5.26 -8.91
C LEU A 46 -6.74 6.53 -9.68
N LYS A 47 -6.15 7.52 -9.01
CA LYS A 47 -5.68 8.74 -9.68
C LYS A 47 -4.39 8.46 -10.46
N GLY A 48 -4.45 8.53 -11.79
CA GLY A 48 -3.31 8.26 -12.70
C GLY A 48 -2.31 9.41 -12.90
N THR A 49 -2.46 10.54 -12.21
CA THR A 49 -1.65 11.77 -12.42
C THR A 49 -0.14 11.56 -12.27
N ASN A 50 0.28 10.63 -11.40
CA ASN A 50 1.69 10.34 -11.11
C ASN A 50 2.08 8.92 -11.58
N GLY A 51 1.52 8.50 -12.72
CA GLY A 51 1.69 7.16 -13.28
C GLY A 51 0.61 6.18 -12.85
N LEU A 52 0.44 5.12 -13.64
CA LEU A 52 -0.55 4.07 -13.39
C LEU A 52 -0.06 3.07 -12.34
N PHE A 53 -0.98 2.57 -11.51
CA PHE A 53 -0.68 1.71 -10.37
C PHE A 53 0.29 0.56 -10.70
N GLY A 54 1.42 0.49 -10.00
CA GLY A 54 2.42 -0.56 -10.14
C GLY A 54 3.35 -0.44 -11.36
N THR A 55 3.17 0.54 -12.23
CA THR A 55 4.10 0.80 -13.35
C THR A 55 5.41 1.41 -12.87
N LYS A 56 6.46 1.36 -13.71
CA LYS A 56 7.74 2.01 -13.43
C LYS A 56 7.58 3.51 -13.16
N GLU A 57 6.73 4.20 -13.90
CA GLU A 57 6.46 5.63 -13.69
C GLU A 57 5.86 5.91 -12.31
N TRP A 58 4.93 5.05 -11.86
CA TRP A 58 4.32 5.16 -10.54
C TRP A 58 5.32 4.94 -9.42
N TRP A 59 6.17 3.91 -9.52
CA TRP A 59 7.26 3.68 -8.57
C TRP A 59 8.28 4.82 -8.57
N ASN A 60 8.68 5.31 -9.74
CA ASN A 60 9.57 6.47 -9.84
C ASN A 60 8.98 7.72 -9.16
N SER A 61 7.67 7.95 -9.30
CA SER A 61 7.00 9.09 -8.67
C SER A 61 6.97 8.99 -7.14
N ILE A 62 6.90 7.77 -6.60
CA ILE A 62 7.06 7.52 -5.16
C ILE A 62 8.51 7.80 -4.73
N GLU A 63 9.49 7.26 -5.44
CA GLU A 63 10.91 7.42 -5.11
C GLU A 63 11.39 8.87 -5.19
N GLN A 64 10.81 9.66 -6.09
CA GLN A 64 11.11 11.08 -6.25
C GLN A 64 10.26 11.99 -5.35
N GLY A 65 9.39 11.43 -4.51
CA GLY A 65 8.55 12.21 -3.58
C GLY A 65 7.43 13.02 -4.23
N ARG A 66 7.06 12.73 -5.49
CA ARG A 66 5.89 13.37 -6.15
C ARG A 66 4.56 12.86 -5.59
N ILE A 67 4.57 11.62 -5.12
CA ILE A 67 3.48 11.05 -4.32
C ILE A 67 3.87 11.23 -2.85
N PRO A 68 3.07 11.96 -2.04
CA PRO A 68 3.37 12.14 -0.61
C PRO A 68 3.45 10.79 0.11
N LEU A 69 4.45 10.66 0.99
CA LEU A 69 4.69 9.46 1.76
C LEU A 69 4.37 9.70 3.23
N LEU A 70 3.77 8.69 3.85
CA LEU A 70 3.50 8.64 5.29
C LEU A 70 4.14 7.37 5.85
N PHE A 71 4.94 7.54 6.90
CA PHE A 71 5.57 6.45 7.63
C PHE A 71 4.97 6.41 9.03
N ILE A 72 4.40 5.27 9.42
CA ILE A 72 3.75 5.08 10.71
C ILE A 72 4.42 3.89 11.40
N SER A 73 4.71 4.04 12.69
CA SER A 73 5.23 3.00 13.55
C SER A 73 4.51 3.04 14.89
N GLY A 74 4.18 1.87 15.44
CA GLY A 74 3.47 1.76 16.70
C GLY A 74 3.37 0.31 17.16
N ILE A 75 2.66 0.09 18.26
CA ILE A 75 2.40 -1.24 18.82
C ILE A 75 1.06 -1.73 18.28
N ILE A 76 1.05 -2.92 17.66
CA ILE A 76 -0.20 -3.57 17.27
C ILE A 76 -0.95 -3.97 18.56
N LYS A 77 -2.14 -3.41 18.76
CA LYS A 77 -3.00 -3.73 19.92
C LYS A 77 -4.06 -4.78 19.60
N LYS A 78 -4.55 -4.78 18.37
CA LYS A 78 -5.57 -5.71 17.88
C LYS A 78 -5.28 -6.09 16.44
N ALA A 79 -5.67 -7.31 16.07
CA ALA A 79 -5.74 -7.77 14.70
C ALA A 79 -7.10 -8.40 14.48
N TYR A 80 -7.81 -8.00 13.43
CA TYR A 80 -9.19 -8.41 13.18
C TYR A 80 -9.52 -8.37 11.68
N VAL A 81 -10.71 -8.86 11.35
CA VAL A 81 -11.28 -8.79 10.01
C VAL A 81 -12.15 -7.55 9.90
N ALA A 82 -11.91 -6.72 8.88
CA ALA A 82 -12.72 -5.57 8.53
C ALA A 82 -13.00 -5.52 7.02
N GLY A 83 -14.00 -4.73 6.61
CA GLY A 83 -14.43 -4.60 5.22
C GLY A 83 -15.70 -5.41 4.91
N GLN A 84 -16.15 -5.33 3.67
CA GLN A 84 -17.40 -5.98 3.21
C GLN A 84 -17.18 -7.40 2.69
N ASP A 85 -15.95 -7.74 2.31
CA ASP A 85 -15.63 -9.08 1.82
C ASP A 85 -15.45 -10.06 2.99
N PRO A 86 -16.08 -11.24 2.95
CA PRO A 86 -15.85 -12.26 3.98
C PRO A 86 -14.40 -12.73 3.93
N SER A 87 -13.75 -12.79 5.10
CA SER A 87 -12.39 -13.29 5.25
C SER A 87 -12.26 -14.07 6.56
N ASN A 88 -11.57 -15.21 6.50
CA ASN A 88 -11.20 -15.99 7.68
C ASN A 88 -9.86 -15.53 8.30
N PHE A 89 -9.19 -14.56 7.66
CA PHE A 89 -7.88 -14.06 8.09
C PHE A 89 -7.95 -12.59 8.42
N ASN A 90 -7.29 -12.21 9.53
CA ASN A 90 -7.12 -10.81 9.91
C ASN A 90 -6.51 -10.02 8.75
N ASN A 91 -7.15 -8.92 8.39
CA ASN A 91 -6.72 -8.03 7.29
C ASN A 91 -6.51 -6.59 7.78
N THR A 92 -6.78 -6.34 9.06
CA THR A 92 -6.73 -5.01 9.68
C THR A 92 -6.06 -5.11 11.04
N VAL A 93 -5.33 -4.07 11.42
CA VAL A 93 -4.70 -3.93 12.74
C VAL A 93 -4.96 -2.53 13.29
N ASP A 94 -5.15 -2.44 14.60
CA ASP A 94 -5.10 -1.17 15.32
C ASP A 94 -3.67 -0.96 15.84
N LEU A 95 -3.12 0.23 15.59
CA LEU A 95 -1.81 0.65 16.07
C LEU A 95 -1.98 1.65 17.20
N LEU A 96 -1.22 1.48 18.29
CA LEU A 96 -0.98 2.53 19.28
C LEU A 96 0.31 3.26 18.90
N LEU A 97 0.21 4.55 18.62
CA LEU A 97 1.32 5.42 18.26
C LEU A 97 2.03 5.98 19.51
N GLU A 98 3.19 6.61 19.31
CA GLU A 98 3.99 7.19 20.40
C GLU A 98 3.25 8.33 21.14
N ASP A 99 2.35 9.06 20.46
CA ASP A 99 1.53 10.13 21.03
C ASP A 99 0.26 9.63 21.75
N GLY A 100 0.06 8.30 21.81
CA GLY A 100 -1.07 7.67 22.46
C GLY A 100 -2.33 7.56 21.59
N THR A 101 -2.27 7.94 20.32
CA THR A 101 -3.35 7.72 19.35
C THR A 101 -3.38 6.32 18.77
#